data_AF-K6U8I8-F1
#
_entry.id   AF-K6U8I8-F1
#
_cell.length_a   1.000
_cell.length_b   1.000
_cell.length_c   1.000
_cell.angle_alpha   90.00
_cell.angle_beta   90.00
_cell.angle_gamma   90.00
#
_symmetry.space_group_name_H-M   'P 1'
#
loop_
_entity.id
_entity.type
_entity.pdbx_description
1 polymer ?
#
loop_
_entity_poly.entity_id
_entity_poly.type
_entity_poly.pdbx_seq_one_letter_code
_entity_poly.pdbx_strand_id
1 'polypeptide(L)'
;MKLELTVYELGKALKKLEEKYKLDVLIRLTLSGGWMTVTGEANILKFPNEVKEGCSGKGNNIIDIFVKNENDSEGITVKITGAKNKKFNIDISSTRYKELNTNNLTINQIKINENQSKLRIDEDIIFTIDAPADDILKFIES
;
A
#
# COMPACT_ATOMS: atom_id res chain seq x y z
N MET A 1 -12.40 6.55 0.09
CA MET A 1 -12.24 7.44 -1.08
C MET A 1 -11.54 6.65 -2.17
N LYS A 2 -11.88 6.86 -3.45
CA LYS A 2 -11.30 6.12 -4.58
C LYS A 2 -10.63 7.07 -5.57
N LEU A 3 -9.40 6.73 -5.96
CA LEU A 3 -8.55 7.49 -6.88
C LEU A 3 -7.96 6.55 -7.92
N GLU A 4 -7.45 7.09 -9.02
CA GLU A 4 -6.61 6.34 -9.95
C GLU A 4 -5.24 7.00 -10.06
N LEU A 5 -4.17 6.24 -9.80
CA LEU A 5 -2.80 6.75 -9.89
C LEU A 5 -1.99 6.00 -10.95
N THR A 6 -1.17 6.72 -11.69
CA THR A 6 -0.08 6.13 -12.49
C THR A 6 1.00 5.54 -11.57
N VAL A 7 1.88 4.71 -12.12
CA VAL A 7 3.03 4.16 -11.36
C VAL A 7 3.96 5.24 -10.79
N TYR A 8 4.05 6.38 -11.47
CA TYR A 8 4.87 7.52 -11.04
C TYR A 8 4.24 8.24 -9.83
N GLU A 9 2.95 8.57 -9.94
CA GLU A 9 2.20 9.20 -8.85
C GLU A 9 2.13 8.29 -7.63
N LEU A 10 1.87 6.99 -7.85
CA LEU A 10 1.84 5.99 -6.80
C LEU A 10 3.20 5.87 -6.10
N GLY A 11 4.29 5.76 -6.86
CA GLY A 11 5.64 5.67 -6.32
C GLY A 11 6.01 6.88 -5.46
N LYS A 12 5.71 8.09 -5.96
CA LYS A 12 5.94 9.36 -5.24
C LYS A 12 5.11 9.43 -3.96
N ALA A 13 3.83 9.07 -4.02
CA ALA A 13 2.94 9.08 -2.87
C ALA A 13 3.40 8.10 -1.79
N LEU A 14 3.72 6.86 -2.16
CA LEU A 14 4.23 5.85 -1.22
C LEU A 14 5.54 6.31 -0.57
N LYS A 15 6.45 6.93 -1.33
CA LYS A 15 7.71 7.43 -0.76
C LYS A 15 7.49 8.53 0.26
N LYS A 16 6.65 9.52 -0.06
CA LYS A 16 6.30 10.60 0.88
C LYS A 16 5.62 10.07 2.16
N LEU A 17 4.78 9.05 2.02
CA LEU A 17 4.13 8.41 3.16
C LEU A 17 5.15 7.69 4.05
N GLU A 18 6.08 6.93 3.45
CA GLU A 18 7.17 6.24 4.17
C GLU A 18 8.07 7.20 4.94
N GLU A 19 8.36 8.38 4.38
CA GLU A 19 9.19 9.39 5.04
C GLU A 19 8.56 9.97 6.31
N LYS A 20 7.23 9.87 6.45
CA LYS A 20 6.49 10.47 7.58
C LYS A 20 5.87 9.45 8.53
N TYR A 21 5.48 8.29 8.01
CA TYR A 21 4.75 7.28 8.75
C TYR A 21 5.39 5.92 8.56
N LYS A 22 5.32 5.09 9.61
CA LYS A 22 5.58 3.66 9.45
C LYS A 22 4.50 3.06 8.54
N LEU A 23 4.94 2.28 7.55
CA LEU A 23 4.04 1.58 6.63
C LEU A 23 4.09 0.09 6.92
N ASP A 24 2.96 -0.49 7.33
CA ASP A 24 2.81 -1.95 7.35
C ASP A 24 2.02 -2.38 6.12
N VAL A 25 2.40 -3.49 5.49
CA VAL A 25 1.77 -3.95 4.25
C VAL A 25 1.31 -5.39 4.36
N LEU A 26 0.22 -5.70 3.65
CA LEU A 26 -0.23 -7.03 3.30
C LEU A 26 -0.33 -7.11 1.77
N ILE A 27 0.37 -8.08 1.18
CA ILE A 27 0.43 -8.30 -0.27
C ILE A 27 0.00 -9.72 -0.57
N ARG A 28 -1.03 -9.90 -1.40
CA ARG A 28 -1.42 -11.19 -1.97
C ARG A 28 -0.68 -11.39 -3.29
N LEU A 29 0.19 -12.39 -3.34
CA LEU A 29 0.90 -12.80 -4.55
C LEU A 29 0.21 -14.02 -5.15
N THR A 30 -0.18 -13.93 -6.42
CA THR A 30 -0.75 -15.06 -7.16
C THR A 30 0.38 -15.94 -7.70
N LEU A 31 0.27 -17.25 -7.49
CA LEU A 31 1.23 -18.27 -7.92
C LEU A 31 0.52 -19.31 -8.79
N SER A 32 1.28 -20.11 -9.56
CA SER A 32 0.71 -21.14 -10.45
C SER A 32 -0.12 -22.21 -9.75
N GLY A 33 0.01 -22.37 -8.43
CA GLY A 33 -0.73 -23.33 -7.60
C GLY A 33 -1.60 -22.72 -6.49
N GLY A 34 -1.84 -21.41 -6.50
CA GLY A 34 -2.63 -20.75 -5.46
C GLY A 34 -2.21 -19.30 -5.23
N TRP A 35 -2.28 -18.83 -3.99
CA TRP A 35 -1.79 -17.51 -3.59
C TRP A 35 -1.01 -17.62 -2.29
N MET A 36 -0.08 -16.69 -2.10
CA MET A 36 0.60 -16.49 -0.82
C MET A 36 0.38 -15.07 -0.33
N THR A 37 0.50 -14.84 0.97
CA THR A 37 0.44 -13.51 1.55
C THR A 37 1.80 -13.14 2.15
N VAL A 38 2.28 -11.96 1.80
CA VAL A 38 3.46 -11.34 2.38
C VAL A 38 2.97 -10.21 3.30
N THR A 39 3.40 -10.23 4.56
CA THR A 39 3.07 -9.19 5.54
C THR A 39 4.31 -8.71 6.27
N GLY A 40 4.36 -7.43 6.58
CA GLY A 40 5.43 -6.84 7.39
C GLY A 40 5.57 -5.35 7.17
N GLU A 41 6.64 -4.78 7.73
CA GLU A 41 6.98 -3.37 7.57
C GLU A 41 7.54 -3.13 6.16
N ALA A 42 7.01 -2.12 5.47
CA ALA A 42 7.31 -1.82 4.09
C ALA A 42 8.23 -0.59 3.96
N ASN A 43 9.27 -0.74 3.15
CA ASN A 43 10.21 0.32 2.80
C ASN A 43 10.27 0.48 1.27
N ILE A 44 10.17 1.71 0.77
CA ILE A 44 10.19 2.00 -0.67
C ILE A 44 11.64 2.22 -1.11
N LEU A 45 12.23 1.16 -1.65
CA LEU A 45 13.64 1.14 -2.07
C LEU A 45 13.87 1.92 -3.36
N LYS A 46 12.94 1.78 -4.30
CA LYS A 46 13.04 2.36 -5.64
C LYS A 46 11.67 2.70 -6.14
N PHE A 47 11.54 3.84 -6.79
CA PHE A 47 10.34 4.22 -7.51
C PHE A 47 10.72 5.02 -8.75
N PRO A 48 9.82 5.16 -9.74
CA PRO A 48 10.15 5.88 -10.95
C PRO A 48 9.96 7.39 -10.73
N ASN A 49 11.06 8.15 -10.81
CA ASN A 49 11.06 9.58 -10.48
C ASN A 49 10.62 10.49 -11.63
N GLU A 50 10.73 10.07 -12.90
CA GLU A 50 10.42 10.92 -14.06
C GLU A 50 9.98 10.10 -15.30
N VAL A 51 9.07 10.69 -16.08
CA VAL A 51 8.78 10.23 -17.45
C VAL A 51 9.91 10.72 -18.35
N LYS A 52 10.84 9.84 -18.72
CA LYS A 52 11.86 10.19 -19.72
C LYS A 52 11.20 10.25 -21.10
N GLU A 53 10.81 11.45 -21.54
CA GLU A 53 10.42 11.70 -22.94
C GLU A 53 11.66 11.69 -23.82
N GLY A 54 12.00 10.53 -24.39
CA GLY A 54 13.06 10.41 -25.39
C GLY A 54 13.04 9.04 -26.05
N CYS A 55 13.28 9.00 -27.37
CA CYS A 55 13.19 7.82 -28.25
C CYS A 55 14.09 6.61 -27.89
N SER A 56 14.83 6.65 -26.77
CA SER A 56 15.79 5.62 -26.37
C SER A 56 15.70 5.20 -24.90
N GLY A 57 14.74 5.73 -24.13
CA GLY A 57 14.59 5.40 -22.70
C GLY A 57 13.53 4.35 -22.45
N LYS A 58 13.90 3.11 -22.12
CA LYS A 58 13.01 2.22 -21.37
C LYS A 58 12.79 2.88 -20.00
N GLY A 59 11.75 3.72 -19.89
CA GLY A 59 11.40 4.40 -18.65
C GLY A 59 11.27 3.37 -17.53
N ASN A 60 11.91 3.63 -16.38
CA ASN A 60 11.68 2.80 -15.21
C ASN A 60 10.20 2.94 -14.83
N ASN A 61 9.49 1.83 -14.78
CA ASN A 61 8.07 1.74 -14.48
C ASN A 61 7.84 0.78 -13.31
N ILE A 62 8.85 0.60 -12.47
CA ILE A 62 8.86 -0.36 -11.37
C ILE A 62 9.04 0.38 -10.04
N ILE A 63 8.20 0.03 -9.07
CA ILE A 63 8.35 0.37 -7.65
C ILE A 63 8.85 -0.88 -6.94
N ASP A 64 9.99 -0.80 -6.25
CA ASP A 64 10.55 -1.86 -5.43
C ASP A 64 10.20 -1.59 -3.96
N ILE A 65 9.45 -2.50 -3.34
CA ILE A 65 9.01 -2.45 -1.95
C ILE A 65 9.73 -3.56 -1.20
N PHE A 66 10.56 -3.22 -0.22
CA PHE A 66 11.13 -4.18 0.70
C PHE A 66 10.18 -4.38 1.87
N VAL A 67 9.81 -5.63 2.15
CA VAL A 67 8.93 -6.02 3.24
C VAL A 67 9.74 -6.82 4.25
N LYS A 68 9.86 -6.29 5.46
CA LYS A 68 10.54 -6.96 6.58
C LYS A 68 9.50 -7.57 7.50
N ASN A 69 9.56 -8.90 7.68
CA ASN A 69 8.75 -9.60 8.66
C ASN A 69 9.48 -9.57 10.02
N GLU A 70 8.74 -9.42 11.12
CA GLU A 70 9.33 -9.43 12.47
C GLU A 70 10.04 -10.75 12.80
N ASN A 71 9.63 -11.85 12.18
CA ASN A 71 10.17 -13.19 12.42
C ASN A 71 11.24 -13.63 11.41
N ASP A 72 11.53 -12.82 10.39
CA ASP A 72 12.49 -13.15 9.32
C ASP A 72 13.41 -11.95 9.06
N SER A 73 14.69 -12.13 9.39
CA SER A 73 15.71 -11.09 9.25
C SER A 73 16.07 -10.76 7.80
N GLU A 74 15.80 -11.66 6.84
CA GLU A 74 16.21 -11.46 5.44
C GLU A 74 15.21 -10.61 4.63
N GLY A 75 13.93 -10.61 5.02
CA GLY A 75 12.86 -9.85 4.34
C GLY A 75 12.66 -10.26 2.87
N ILE A 76 11.75 -9.58 2.17
CA ILE A 76 11.45 -9.85 0.75
C ILE A 76 11.25 -8.56 -0.03
N THR A 77 11.81 -8.49 -1.25
CA THR A 77 11.53 -7.39 -2.16
C THR A 77 10.40 -7.75 -3.11
N VAL A 78 9.31 -6.99 -3.06
CA VAL A 78 8.16 -7.10 -3.96
C VAL A 78 8.22 -5.96 -4.98
N LYS A 79 7.97 -6.27 -6.26
CA LYS A 79 8.03 -5.31 -7.36
C LYS A 79 6.63 -5.03 -7.91
N ILE A 80 6.22 -3.76 -7.91
CA ILE A 80 5.02 -3.31 -8.61
C ILE A 80 5.45 -2.75 -9.97
N THR A 81 4.94 -3.32 -11.07
CA THR A 81 5.26 -2.86 -12.43
C THR A 81 4.04 -2.19 -13.06
N GLY A 82 4.17 -0.94 -13.47
CA GLY A 82 3.14 -0.20 -14.18
C GLY A 82 3.22 -0.40 -15.69
N ALA A 83 2.18 -0.92 -16.33
CA ALA A 83 2.12 -0.96 -17.80
C ALA A 83 1.87 0.44 -18.38
N LYS A 84 2.32 0.67 -19.63
CA LYS A 84 2.06 1.93 -20.34
C LYS A 84 0.54 2.17 -20.40
N ASN A 85 0.10 3.35 -19.92
CA ASN A 85 -1.31 3.76 -19.81
C ASN A 85 -2.17 2.98 -18.80
N LYS A 86 -1.60 2.10 -17.97
CA LYS A 86 -2.34 1.45 -16.88
C LYS A 86 -2.25 2.32 -15.62
N LYS A 87 -3.39 2.53 -14.99
CA LYS A 87 -3.49 3.14 -13.66
C LYS A 87 -3.81 2.06 -12.62
N PHE A 88 -3.43 2.33 -11.39
CA PHE A 88 -3.77 1.56 -10.20
C PHE A 88 -4.99 2.19 -9.53
N ASN A 89 -5.94 1.36 -9.12
CA ASN A 89 -7.07 1.81 -8.31
C ASN A 89 -6.62 1.95 -6.87
N ILE A 90 -6.75 3.14 -6.30
CA ILE A 90 -6.38 3.43 -4.92
C ILE A 90 -7.65 3.63 -4.10
N ASP A 91 -7.82 2.85 -3.04
CA ASP A 91 -8.90 3.04 -2.07
C ASP A 91 -8.31 3.37 -0.70
N ILE A 92 -8.71 4.52 -0.15
CA ILE A 92 -8.29 4.98 1.18
C ILE A 92 -9.50 4.96 2.10
N SER A 93 -9.37 4.28 3.23
CA SER A 93 -10.44 4.18 4.23
C SER A 93 -9.89 4.01 5.64
N SER A 94 -10.59 4.55 6.64
CA SER A 94 -10.26 4.32 8.06
C SER A 94 -10.32 2.82 8.38
N THR A 95 -9.39 2.34 9.21
CA THR A 95 -9.37 0.95 9.65
C THR A 95 -10.63 0.66 10.46
N ARG A 96 -11.24 -0.49 10.23
CA ARG A 96 -12.35 -1.01 11.03
C ARG A 96 -11.86 -2.18 11.85
N TYR A 97 -12.27 -2.22 13.12
CA TYR A 97 -11.99 -3.33 14.02
C TYR A 97 -13.28 -3.82 14.64
N LYS A 98 -13.27 -5.09 15.02
CA LYS A 98 -14.37 -5.74 15.72
C LYS A 98 -13.94 -5.96 17.15
N GLU A 99 -14.66 -5.37 18.09
CA GLU A 99 -14.44 -5.63 19.51
C GLU A 99 -15.11 -6.97 19.86
N LEU A 100 -14.32 -7.90 20.38
CA LEU A 100 -14.81 -9.20 20.83
C LEU A 100 -15.07 -9.10 22.34
N ASN A 101 -16.31 -8.84 22.74
CA ASN A 101 -16.70 -8.90 24.15
C ASN A 101 -16.94 -10.35 24.57
N THR A 102 -16.43 -10.74 25.74
CA THR A 102 -16.57 -12.08 26.34
C THR A 102 -18.00 -12.40 26.80
N ASN A 103 -18.91 -11.43 26.84
CA ASN A 103 -20.29 -11.63 27.26
C ASN A 103 -21.20 -11.90 26.04
N ASN A 104 -21.82 -13.09 26.03
CA ASN A 104 -22.68 -13.67 24.98
C ASN A 104 -23.93 -12.84 24.55
N LEU A 105 -24.09 -11.60 25.01
CA LEU A 105 -25.31 -10.79 24.82
C LEU A 105 -25.08 -9.43 24.14
N THR A 106 -23.84 -9.06 23.80
CA THR A 106 -23.58 -7.79 23.10
C THR A 106 -23.18 -8.01 21.64
N ILE A 107 -23.99 -7.43 20.76
CA ILE A 107 -23.85 -7.37 19.31
C ILE A 107 -22.39 -7.05 18.96
N ASN A 108 -21.82 -7.86 18.09
CA ASN A 108 -20.52 -7.67 17.44
C ASN A 108 -20.46 -6.30 16.73
N GLN A 109 -20.16 -5.22 17.45
CA GLN A 109 -20.10 -3.88 16.87
C GLN A 109 -18.78 -3.68 16.13
N ILE A 110 -18.89 -3.28 14.87
CA ILE A 110 -17.75 -2.83 14.07
C ILE A 110 -17.49 -1.38 14.45
N LYS A 111 -16.31 -1.09 14.98
CA LYS A 111 -15.85 0.26 15.31
C LYS A 111 -14.88 0.75 14.24
N ILE A 112 -14.84 2.06 14.05
CA ILE A 112 -13.92 2.74 13.14
C ILE A 112 -12.77 3.32 13.97
N ASN A 113 -11.54 3.11 13.52
CA ASN A 113 -10.36 3.79 14.05
C ASN A 113 -10.01 4.94 13.10
N GLU A 114 -10.34 6.17 13.49
CA GLU A 114 -10.07 7.36 12.66
C GLU A 114 -8.60 7.77 12.65
N ASN A 115 -7.77 7.19 13.52
CA ASN A 115 -6.34 7.49 13.60
C ASN A 115 -5.47 6.50 12.82
N GLN A 116 -6.07 5.47 12.23
CA GLN A 116 -5.37 4.49 11.41
C GLN A 116 -6.18 4.24 10.15
N SER A 117 -5.50 4.21 9.01
CA SER A 117 -6.14 4.06 7.71
C SER A 117 -5.51 2.94 6.91
N LYS A 118 -6.28 2.45 5.94
CA LYS A 118 -5.88 1.51 4.92
C LYS A 118 -5.75 2.23 3.60
N LEU A 119 -4.61 2.08 2.94
CA LEU A 119 -4.41 2.44 1.53
C LEU A 119 -4.32 1.14 0.74
N ARG A 120 -5.37 0.82 -0.01
CA ARG A 120 -5.44 -0.34 -0.88
C ARG A 120 -5.04 0.04 -2.30
N ILE A 121 -4.23 -0.79 -2.94
CA ILE A 121 -3.85 -0.71 -4.35
C ILE A 121 -4.42 -1.93 -5.06
N ASP A 122 -5.30 -1.68 -6.03
CA ASP A 122 -6.10 -2.68 -6.71
C ASP A 122 -6.78 -3.64 -5.71
N GLU A 123 -6.62 -4.95 -5.87
CA GLU A 123 -7.20 -5.96 -4.97
C GLU A 123 -6.18 -6.67 -4.09
N ASP A 124 -4.89 -6.52 -4.41
CA ASP A 124 -3.84 -7.42 -3.93
C ASP A 124 -2.94 -6.80 -2.86
N ILE A 125 -2.91 -5.47 -2.74
CA ILE A 125 -1.97 -4.78 -1.84
C ILE A 125 -2.73 -3.86 -0.91
N ILE A 126 -2.48 -3.97 0.39
CA ILE A 126 -3.07 -3.13 1.42
C ILE A 126 -1.97 -2.63 2.35
N PHE A 127 -1.77 -1.32 2.38
CA PHE A 127 -0.98 -0.64 3.40
C PHE A 127 -1.87 -0.28 4.58
N THR A 128 -1.34 -0.42 5.78
CA THR A 128 -1.90 0.09 7.04
C THR A 128 -0.98 1.18 7.55
N ILE A 129 -1.55 2.34 7.86
CA ILE A 129 -0.83 3.56 8.19
C ILE A 129 -1.50 4.17 9.42
N ASP A 130 -0.74 4.47 10.46
CA ASP A 130 -1.22 5.14 11.68
C ASP A 130 -1.40 6.65 11.44
N ALA A 131 -2.27 6.97 10.49
CA ALA A 131 -2.68 8.33 10.15
C ALA A 131 -4.17 8.36 9.72
N PRO A 132 -4.87 9.49 9.94
CA PRO A 132 -6.19 9.71 9.38
C PRO A 132 -6.19 9.71 7.85
N ALA A 133 -7.31 9.31 7.24
CA ALA A 133 -7.45 9.19 5.79
C ALA A 133 -7.20 10.52 5.06
N ASP A 134 -7.67 11.63 5.63
CA ASP A 134 -7.49 12.98 5.07
C ASP A 134 -6.03 13.42 5.06
N ASP A 135 -5.22 12.94 6.00
CA ASP A 135 -3.79 13.25 6.03
C ASP A 135 -3.04 12.48 4.94
N ILE A 136 -3.41 11.21 4.71
CA ILE A 136 -2.87 10.40 3.62
C ILE A 136 -3.18 11.03 2.27
N LEU A 137 -4.40 11.55 2.10
CA LEU A 137 -4.84 12.16 0.84
C LEU A 137 -3.95 13.35 0.42
N LYS A 138 -3.51 14.18 1.38
CA LYS A 138 -2.62 15.32 1.12
C LYS A 138 -1.29 14.90 0.48
N PHE A 139 -0.81 13.68 0.74
CA PHE A 139 0.41 13.15 0.13
C PHE A 139 0.21 12.67 -1.31
N ILE A 140 -1.03 12.37 -1.68
CA ILE A 140 -1.39 11.88 -3.00
C ILE A 140 -1.75 13.05 -3.93
N GLU A 141 -2.38 14.10 -3.41
CA GLU A 141 -2.76 15.29 -4.18
C GLU A 141 -1.61 16.31 -4.36
N SER A 142 -0.40 16.03 -3.85
CA SER A 142 0.78 16.94 -3.87
C SER A 142 1.96 16.50 -4.76
#